data_AF-A0A0D0DIB6-F1
#
_entry.id   AF-A0A0D0DIB6-F1
#
_cell.length_a   1.000
_cell.length_b   1.000
_cell.length_c   1.000
_cell.angle_alpha   90.00
_cell.angle_beta   90.00
_cell.angle_gamma   90.00
#
_symmetry.space_group_name_H-M   'P 1'
#
loop_
_entity.id
_entity.type
_entity.pdbx_description
1 polymer ?
#
loop_
_entity_poly.entity_id
_entity_poly.type
_entity_poly.pdbx_seq_one_letter_code
_entity_poly.pdbx_strand_id
1 'polypeptide(L)' 'LVILPHNLLIVDYGLGFLGSVHDVYAFQHTRTSKEHAELLGNHHWIWSDSAYPSEPWCVVPFK' A
#
# COMPACT_ATOMS: atom_id res chain seq x y z
N LEU A 1 17.11 8.24 -2.55
CA LEU A 1 16.16 8.91 -3.46
C LEU A 1 15.43 9.98 -2.65
N VAL A 2 15.53 11.26 -3.00
CA VAL A 2 14.74 12.32 -2.36
C VAL A 2 13.51 12.55 -3.23
N ILE A 3 12.34 12.20 -2.74
CA ILE A 3 11.06 12.43 -3.43
C ILE A 3 10.44 13.69 -2.83
N LEU A 4 10.15 14.68 -3.68
CA LEU A 4 9.47 15.90 -3.25
C LEU A 4 7.94 15.70 -3.37
N PRO A 5 7.15 15.88 -2.31
CA PRO A 5 5.72 15.55 -2.31
C PRO A 5 4.89 16.28 -3.36
N HIS A 6 5.33 17.46 -3.81
CA HIS A 6 4.59 18.28 -4.77
C HIS A 6 4.52 17.69 -6.19
N ASN A 7 5.35 16.69 -6.50
CA ASN A 7 5.31 15.96 -7.77
C ASN A 7 4.63 14.59 -7.64
N LEU A 8 4.03 14.29 -6.49
CA LEU A 8 3.32 13.04 -6.26
C LEU A 8 1.81 13.25 -6.34
N LEU A 9 1.13 12.22 -6.83
CA LEU A 9 -0.31 12.10 -6.80
C LEU A 9 -0.70 11.08 -5.74
N ILE A 10 -1.71 11.40 -4.92
CA ILE A 10 -2.40 10.40 -4.10
C ILE A 10 -3.27 9.58 -5.05
N VAL A 11 -2.85 8.34 -5.33
CA VAL A 11 -3.55 7.44 -6.25
C VAL A 11 -4.62 6.60 -5.56
N ASP A 12 -4.53 6.43 -4.24
CA ASP A 12 -5.43 5.65 -3.43
C ASP A 12 -5.32 6.04 -1.95
N TYR A 13 -6.38 5.88 -1.18
CA TYR A 13 -6.40 6.12 0.26
C TYR A 13 -7.39 5.17 0.97
N GLY A 14 -7.03 4.75 2.17
CA GLY A 14 -7.89 3.96 3.06
C GLY A 14 -8.23 4.74 4.32
N LEU A 15 -9.46 4.61 4.80
CA LEU A 15 -9.86 5.16 6.10
C LEU A 15 -9.80 4.05 7.15
N GLY A 16 -9.15 4.33 8.28
CA GLY A 16 -9.14 3.43 9.42
C GLY A 16 -10.54 3.27 10.01
N PHE A 17 -10.85 2.05 10.47
CA PHE A 17 -12.12 1.80 11.14
C PHE A 17 -12.08 2.32 12.58
N LEU A 18 -13.21 2.83 13.06
CA LEU A 18 -13.37 3.23 14.46
C LEU A 18 -13.10 2.02 15.36
N GLY A 19 -12.12 2.14 16.27
CA GLY A 19 -11.69 1.03 17.14
C GLY A 19 -10.83 -0.04 16.46
N SER A 20 -10.37 0.18 15.22
CA SER A 20 -9.43 -0.72 14.56
C SER A 20 -8.06 -0.71 15.24
N VAL A 21 -7.44 -1.88 15.29
CA VAL A 21 -6.22 -2.12 16.06
C VAL A 21 -4.93 -1.85 15.24
N HIS A 22 -4.98 -1.86 13.90
CA HIS A 22 -3.78 -1.64 13.06
C HIS A 22 -4.08 -1.11 11.63
N ASP A 23 -3.17 -0.30 11.09
CA ASP A 23 -3.22 0.28 9.73
C ASP A 23 -3.35 -0.77 8.62
N VAL A 24 -2.84 -1.99 8.85
CA VAL A 24 -3.03 -3.16 7.97
C VAL A 24 -4.47 -3.38 7.57
N TYR A 25 -5.39 -3.20 8.51
CA TYR A 25 -6.79 -3.49 8.25
C TYR A 25 -7.40 -2.42 7.35
N ALA A 26 -7.03 -1.15 7.52
CA ALA A 26 -7.44 -0.10 6.59
C ALA A 26 -6.87 -0.34 5.18
N PHE A 27 -5.60 -0.74 5.09
CA PHE A 27 -4.94 -1.03 3.82
C PHE A 27 -5.59 -2.17 3.04
N GLN A 28 -5.98 -3.26 3.70
CA GLN A 28 -6.69 -4.37 3.06
C GLN A 28 -8.00 -3.95 2.36
N HIS A 29 -8.57 -2.80 2.76
CA HIS A 29 -9.80 -2.29 2.19
C HIS A 29 -9.60 -1.31 1.03
N THR A 30 -8.36 -0.88 0.77
CA THR A 30 -7.99 0.02 -0.33
C THR A 30 -8.12 -0.64 -1.71
N ARG A 31 -8.21 0.18 -2.75
CA ARG A 31 -8.24 -0.32 -4.14
C ARG A 31 -6.92 -1.01 -4.49
N THR A 32 -5.80 -0.48 -4.00
CA THR A 32 -4.46 -1.03 -4.15
C THR A 32 -4.43 -2.46 -3.62
N SER A 33 -4.94 -2.73 -2.43
CA SER A 33 -4.94 -4.10 -1.92
C SER A 33 -5.84 -5.05 -2.71
N LYS A 34 -7.01 -4.59 -3.15
CA LYS A 34 -8.04 -5.43 -3.80
C LYS A 34 -7.80 -5.64 -5.29
N GLU A 35 -7.23 -4.65 -5.97
CA GLU A 35 -7.12 -4.57 -7.42
C GLU A 35 -5.66 -4.31 -7.86
N HIS A 36 -4.66 -4.66 -7.03
CA HIS A 36 -3.23 -4.46 -7.32
C HIS A 36 -2.82 -4.97 -8.70
N ALA A 37 -3.38 -6.09 -9.17
CA ALA A 37 -3.02 -6.66 -10.47
C ALA A 37 -3.38 -5.73 -11.64
N GLU A 38 -4.55 -5.06 -11.57
CA GLU A 38 -4.99 -4.10 -12.58
C GLU A 38 -4.26 -2.76 -12.42
N LEU A 39 -4.06 -2.31 -11.18
CA LEU A 39 -3.42 -1.03 -10.86
C LEU A 39 -1.92 -1.01 -11.17
N LEU A 40 -1.20 -2.08 -10.83
CA LEU A 40 0.26 -2.16 -10.96
C LEU A 40 0.67 -2.88 -12.24
N GLY A 41 -0.07 -3.92 -12.65
CA GLY A 41 0.32 -4.84 -13.71
C GLY A 41 1.28 -5.94 -13.21
N ASN A 42 1.45 -6.98 -14.03
CA ASN A 42 2.03 -8.27 -13.63
C ASN A 42 3.49 -8.25 -13.13
N HIS A 43 4.24 -7.17 -13.35
CA HIS A 43 5.67 -7.10 -13.03
C HIS A 43 6.05 -5.86 -12.22
N HIS A 44 5.05 -5.14 -11.69
CA HIS A 44 5.27 -4.01 -10.82
C HIS A 44 4.78 -4.32 -9.41
N TRP A 45 5.40 -3.66 -8.45
CA TRP A 45 5.16 -3.85 -7.03
C TRP A 45 5.38 -2.52 -6.31
N ILE A 46 4.82 -2.40 -5.12
CA ILE A 46 5.01 -1.25 -4.23
C ILE A 46 5.87 -1.64 -3.04
N TRP A 47 6.59 -0.67 -2.48
CA TRP A 47 7.16 -0.82 -1.14
C TRP A 47 6.10 -0.49 -0.09
N SER A 48 6.03 -1.29 0.96
CA SER A 48 5.18 -1.02 2.13
C SER A 48 5.99 -1.03 3.43
N ASP A 49 5.39 -0.46 4.47
CA ASP A 49 5.91 -0.52 5.83
C ASP A 49 5.90 -1.96 6.39
N SER A 50 6.76 -2.25 7.36
CA SER A 50 6.93 -3.60 7.92
C SER A 50 5.69 -4.14 8.65
N ALA A 51 4.74 -3.28 9.00
CA ALA A 51 3.46 -3.69 9.54
C ALA A 51 2.57 -4.42 8.52
N TYR A 52 2.80 -4.26 7.21
CA TYR A 52 1.97 -4.80 6.14
C TYR A 52 2.39 -6.21 5.68
N PRO A 53 1.47 -6.99 5.08
CA PRO A 53 1.80 -8.30 4.54
C PRO A 53 2.85 -8.20 3.42
N SER A 54 3.83 -9.10 3.47
CA SER A 54 4.87 -9.24 2.44
C SER A 54 4.34 -10.15 1.33
N GLU A 55 3.99 -9.56 0.21
CA GLU A 55 3.41 -10.22 -0.97
C GLU A 55 4.24 -9.91 -2.23
N PRO A 56 4.13 -10.67 -3.33
CA PRO A 56 4.87 -10.39 -4.57
C PRO A 56 4.65 -8.98 -5.14
N TRP A 57 3.49 -8.37 -4.88
CA TRP A 57 3.13 -7.02 -5.30
C TRP A 57 3.32 -5.96 -4.20
N CYS A 58 3.58 -6.38 -2.95
CA CYS A 58 3.70 -5.54 -1.76
C CYS A 58 4.96 -5.94 -0.99
N VAL A 59 6.09 -5.33 -1.35
CA VAL A 59 7.41 -5.70 -0.85
C VAL A 59 7.72 -4.91 0.41
N VAL A 60 7.99 -5.63 1.50
CA VAL A 60 8.51 -5.05 2.75
C VAL A 60 10.04 -5.10 2.70
N PRO A 61 10.74 -3.97 2.50
CA PRO A 61 12.19 -3.99 2.31
C PRO A 61 12.97 -4.32 3.59
N PHE A 62 12.38 -4.06 4.76
CA PHE A 62 12.99 -4.33 6.06
C PHE A 62 11.92 -4.90 7.00
N LYS A 63 12.18 -6.06 7.59
CA LYS A 63 11.35 -6.67 8.65
C LYS A 63 12.05 -6.58 9.99
#